data_AF-A0A850EV24-F1
#
_entry.id   AF-A0A850EV24-F1
#
_cell.length_a   1.000
_cell.length_b   1.000
_cell.length_c   1.000
_cell.angle_alpha   90.00
_cell.angle_beta   90.00
_cell.angle_gamma   90.00
#
_symmetry.space_group_name_H-M   'P 1'
#
loop_
_entity.id
_entity.type
_entity.pdbx_description
1 polymer ?
#
loop_
_entity_poly.entity_id
_entity_poly.type
_entity_poly.pdbx_seq_one_letter_code
_entity_poly.pdbx_strand_id
1 'polypeptide(L)'
;MDIIGDSFKNSMNAMSMAMIETLLLYIALPLVIAAIVLRGIFRLRGRAFNISFGIAAIACAYFFIYHGIPYYEAVYDRKLVQ
;
A
#
# COMPACT_ATOMS: atom_id res chain seq x y z
N MET A 1 35.27 -5.89 8.13
CA MET A 1 34.87 -4.61 7.48
C MET A 1 33.39 -4.71 7.10
N ASP A 2 32.59 -5.37 7.96
CA ASP A 2 31.25 -5.91 7.62
C ASP A 2 30.12 -5.15 8.32
N ILE A 3 30.47 -4.31 9.29
CA ILE A 3 29.51 -3.53 10.10
C ILE A 3 28.72 -2.55 9.22
N ILE A 4 29.34 -2.00 8.18
CA ILE A 4 28.68 -1.08 7.24
C ILE A 4 27.72 -1.86 6.31
N GLY A 5 28.12 -3.05 5.84
CA GLY A 5 27.29 -3.88 4.95
C GLY A 5 26.05 -4.44 5.63
N ASP A 6 26.20 -4.94 6.86
CA ASP A 6 25.08 -5.49 7.62
C ASP A 6 24.09 -4.40 8.06
N SER A 7 24.59 -3.21 8.45
CA SER A 7 23.74 -2.07 8.79
C SER A 7 22.95 -1.58 7.57
N PHE A 8 23.58 -1.53 6.39
CA PHE A 8 22.91 -1.11 5.16
C PHE A 8 21.83 -2.12 4.72
N LYS A 9 22.14 -3.41 4.82
CA LYS A 9 21.21 -4.50 4.50
C LYS A 9 19.99 -4.50 5.43
N ASN A 10 20.20 -4.25 6.72
CA ASN A 10 19.10 -4.18 7.70
C ASN A 10 18.20 -2.97 7.45
N SER A 11 18.77 -1.79 7.17
CA SER A 11 17.98 -0.60 6.82
C SER A 11 17.18 -0.79 5.53
N MET A 12 17.79 -1.39 4.49
CA MET A 12 17.07 -1.70 3.24
C MET A 12 15.93 -2.69 3.45
N ASN A 13 16.12 -3.69 4.32
CA ASN A 13 15.07 -4.69 4.61
C ASN A 13 13.93 -4.08 5.44
N ALA A 14 14.23 -3.22 6.40
CA ALA A 14 13.23 -2.46 7.16
C ALA A 14 12.42 -1.52 6.24
N MET A 15 13.10 -0.84 5.32
CA MET A 15 12.50 0.05 4.33
C MET A 15 11.55 -0.71 3.39
N SER A 16 12.00 -1.80 2.81
CA SER A 16 11.20 -2.61 1.88
C SER A 16 9.98 -3.20 2.58
N MET A 17 10.13 -3.68 3.82
CA MET A 17 9.03 -4.27 4.58
C MET A 17 7.99 -3.22 4.98
N ALA A 18 8.40 -2.04 5.45
CA ALA A 18 7.50 -0.93 5.75
C ALA A 18 6.74 -0.48 4.48
N MET A 19 7.42 -0.43 3.34
CA MET A 19 6.81 -0.06 2.06
C MET A 19 5.77 -1.10 1.61
N ILE A 20 6.08 -2.39 1.72
CA ILE A 20 5.16 -3.48 1.39
C ILE A 20 3.92 -3.45 2.29
N GLU A 21 4.09 -3.31 3.61
CA GLU A 21 2.97 -3.22 4.56
C GLU A 21 2.05 -2.05 4.21
N THR A 22 2.63 -0.89 3.91
CA THR A 22 1.87 0.32 3.57
C THR A 22 1.13 0.17 2.25
N LEU A 23 1.77 -0.39 1.21
CA LEU A 23 1.13 -0.67 -0.08
C LEU A 23 -0.02 -1.68 0.07
N LEU A 24 0.17 -2.72 0.88
CA LEU A 24 -0.87 -3.71 1.13
C LEU A 24 -2.09 -3.09 1.82
N LEU A 25 -1.86 -2.30 2.87
CA LEU A 25 -2.94 -1.71 3.67
C LEU A 25 -3.70 -0.60 2.94
N TYR A 26 -2.98 0.29 2.22
CA TYR A 26 -3.57 1.50 1.65
C TYR A 26 -3.88 1.40 0.16
N ILE A 27 -3.35 0.40 -0.55
CA ILE A 27 -3.66 0.19 -1.97
C ILE A 27 -4.31 -1.16 -2.20
N ALA A 28 -3.62 -2.26 -1.89
CA ALA A 28 -4.08 -3.59 -2.27
C ALA A 28 -5.40 -3.97 -1.59
N LEU A 29 -5.49 -3.81 -0.27
CA LEU A 29 -6.67 -4.14 0.52
C LEU A 29 -7.91 -3.31 0.11
N PRO A 30 -7.85 -1.96 0.01
CA PRO A 30 -9.00 -1.18 -0.43
C PRO A 30 -9.37 -1.45 -1.90
N LEU A 31 -8.41 -1.79 -2.78
CA LEU A 31 -8.72 -2.24 -4.14
C LEU A 31 -9.47 -3.57 -4.17
N VAL A 32 -9.05 -4.54 -3.36
CA VAL A 32 -9.74 -5.83 -3.24
C VAL A 32 -11.16 -5.62 -2.69
N ILE A 33 -11.32 -4.80 -1.66
CA ILE A 33 -12.64 -4.44 -1.12
C ILE A 33 -13.48 -3.76 -2.21
N ALA A 34 -12.93 -2.80 -2.95
CA ALA A 34 -13.63 -2.13 -4.04
C ALA A 34 -14.06 -3.12 -5.13
N ALA A 35 -13.20 -4.07 -5.52
CA ALA A 35 -13.55 -5.11 -6.48
C ALA A 35 -14.72 -5.98 -5.98
N ILE A 36 -14.67 -6.41 -4.71
CA ILE A 36 -15.72 -7.21 -4.08
C ILE A 36 -17.04 -6.42 -3.98
N VAL A 37 -17.00 -5.15 -3.59
CA VAL A 37 -18.18 -4.29 -3.47
C VAL A 37 -18.80 -4.02 -4.84
N LEU A 38 -18.00 -3.61 -5.83
CA LEU A 38 -18.48 -3.29 -7.17
C LEU A 38 -19.06 -4.52 -7.88
N ARG A 39 -18.47 -5.70 -7.67
CA ARG A 39 -18.91 -6.94 -8.34
C ARG A 39 -19.96 -7.72 -7.54
N GLY A 40 -19.90 -7.70 -6.21
CA GLY A 40 -20.80 -8.43 -5.33
C GLY A 40 -22.09 -7.66 -5.05
N ILE A 41 -21.98 -6.41 -4.59
CA ILE A 41 -23.11 -5.58 -4.18
C ILE A 41 -23.74 -4.91 -5.40
N PHE A 42 -22.95 -4.14 -6.15
CA PHE A 42 -23.45 -3.40 -7.31
C PHE A 42 -23.59 -4.25 -8.58
N ARG A 43 -23.03 -5.48 -8.57
CA ARG A 43 -23.09 -6.44 -9.69
C ARG A 43 -22.66 -5.83 -11.03
N LEU A 44 -21.75 -4.87 -11.01
CA LEU A 44 -21.27 -4.19 -12.22
C LEU A 44 -20.51 -5.19 -13.10
N ARG A 45 -20.73 -5.10 -14.42
CA ARG A 45 -20.08 -5.95 -15.43
C ARG A 45 -19.57 -5.12 -16.60
N GLY A 46 -18.56 -5.64 -17.29
CA GLY A 46 -18.02 -5.03 -18.52
C GLY A 46 -17.42 -3.63 -18.28
N ARG A 47 -17.76 -2.67 -19.15
CA ARG A 47 -17.20 -1.32 -19.13
C ARG A 47 -17.51 -0.53 -17.85
N ALA A 48 -18.71 -0.70 -17.28
CA ALA A 48 -19.09 0.00 -16.06
C ALA A 48 -18.21 -0.41 -14.87
N PHE A 49 -17.89 -1.70 -14.74
CA PHE A 49 -16.95 -2.18 -13.72
C PHE A 49 -15.57 -1.54 -13.91
N ASN A 50 -15.03 -1.55 -15.14
CA ASN A 50 -13.69 -1.00 -15.40
C ASN A 50 -13.59 0.49 -15.07
N ILE A 51 -14.63 1.28 -15.40
CA ILE A 51 -14.65 2.71 -15.08
C ILE A 51 -14.73 2.93 -13.57
N SER A 52 -15.67 2.29 -12.88
CA SER A 52 -15.82 2.44 -11.43
C SER A 52 -14.61 1.93 -10.66
N PHE A 53 -14.02 0.82 -11.10
CA PHE A 53 -12.80 0.27 -10.51
C PHE A 53 -11.59 1.19 -10.76
N GLY A 54 -11.48 1.79 -11.95
CA GLY A 54 -10.46 2.78 -12.25
C GLY A 54 -10.55 4.03 -11.36
N ILE A 55 -11.77 4.53 -11.12
CA ILE A 55 -12.00 5.64 -10.18
C ILE A 55 -11.60 5.23 -8.76
N ALA A 56 -11.98 4.03 -8.32
CA ALA A 56 -11.59 3.50 -7.01
C ALA A 56 -10.06 3.36 -6.88
N ALA A 57 -9.36 2.93 -7.93
CA ALA A 57 -7.91 2.84 -7.94
C ALA A 57 -7.23 4.21 -7.79
N ILE A 58 -7.73 5.23 -8.48
CA ILE A 58 -7.24 6.61 -8.34
C ILE A 58 -7.50 7.12 -6.93
N ALA A 59 -8.67 6.84 -6.36
CA ALA A 59 -8.98 7.21 -4.97
C ALA A 59 -8.03 6.51 -3.98
N CYS A 60 -7.72 5.22 -4.18
CA CYS A 60 -6.74 4.51 -3.35
C CYS A 60 -5.34 5.12 -3.47
N ALA A 61 -4.91 5.50 -4.68
CA ALA A 61 -3.63 6.19 -4.88
C ALA A 61 -3.59 7.54 -4.16
N TYR A 62 -4.69 8.30 -4.18
CA TYR A 62 -4.80 9.54 -3.42
C TYR A 62 -4.68 9.30 -1.91
N PHE A 63 -5.40 8.31 -1.37
CA PHE A 63 -5.30 7.93 0.05
C PHE A 63 -3.90 7.44 0.42
N PHE A 64 -3.23 6.69 -0.45
CA PHE A 64 -1.85 6.27 -0.24
C PHE A 64 -0.91 7.46 -0.14
N ILE A 65 -1.03 8.46 -1.02
CA ILE A 65 -0.15 9.65 -0.98
C ILE A 65 -0.39 10.46 0.30
N TYR A 66 -1.65 10.70 0.67
CA TYR A 66 -1.97 11.58 1.80
C TYR A 66 -1.89 10.90 3.17
N HIS A 67 -2.14 9.60 3.25
CA HIS A 67 -2.22 8.86 4.53
C HIS A 67 -1.26 7.67 4.58
N GLY A 68 -0.98 7.02 3.45
CA GLY A 68 -0.02 5.92 3.37
C GLY A 68 1.43 6.38 3.53
N ILE A 69 1.88 7.43 2.83
CA ILE A 69 3.27 7.93 2.94
C ILE A 69 3.62 8.36 4.38
N PRO A 70 2.78 9.15 5.09
CA PRO A 70 3.06 9.48 6.49
C PRO A 70 3.07 8.25 7.41
N TYR A 71 2.21 7.27 7.14
CA TYR A 71 2.19 6.02 7.90
C TYR A 71 3.45 5.18 7.66
N TYR A 72 3.92 5.11 6.41
CA TYR A 72 5.16 4.45 6.02
C TYR A 72 6.35 5.01 6.79
N GLU A 73 6.48 6.34 6.86
CA GLU A 73 7.57 7.02 7.58
C GLU A 73 7.55 6.64 9.07
N ALA A 74 6.37 6.66 9.69
CA ALA A 74 6.19 6.27 11.09
C ALA A 74 6.44 4.77 11.37
N VAL A 75 6.20 3.88 10.40
CA VAL A 75 6.48 2.44 10.52
C VAL A 75 7.96 2.15 10.28
N TYR A 76 8.57 2.83 9.31
CA TYR A 76 9.99 2.73 9.01
C TYR A 76 10.84 3.18 10.21
N ASP A 77 10.53 4.33 10.81
CA ASP A 77 11.22 4.83 11.99
C ASP A 77 11.12 3.85 13.17
N ARG A 78 9.95 3.21 13.36
CA ARG A 78 9.80 2.18 14.39
C ARG A 78 10.65 0.94 14.12
N LYS A 79 10.79 0.52 12.86
CA LYS A 79 11.60 -0.66 12.48
C LYS A 79 13.10 -0.38 12.48
N LEU A 80 13.53 0.88 12.47
CA LEU A 80 14.94 1.26 12.64
C LEU A 80 15.36 1.40 14.11
N VAL A 81 14.42 1.71 15.00
CA VAL A 81 14.67 1.85 16.45
C VAL A 81 14.61 0.50 17.18
N GLN A 82 13.96 -0.51 16.59
CA GLN A 82 13.94 -1.91 17.06
C GLN A 82 15.13 -2.71 16.53
#